data_AF-A0AAE4KIS9-F1
#
_entry.id   AF-A0AAE4KIS9-F1
#
_cell.length_a   1.000
_cell.length_b   1.000
_cell.length_c   1.000
_cell.angle_alpha   90.00
_cell.angle_beta   90.00
_cell.angle_gamma   90.00
#
_symmetry.space_group_name_H-M   'P 1'
#
loop_
_entity.id
_entity.type
_entity.pdbx_description
1 polymer ?
#
loop_
_entity_poly.entity_id
_entity_poly.type
_entity_poly.pdbx_seq_one_letter_code
_entity_poly.pdbx_strand_id
1 'polypeptide(L)'
;MQDRISNAGKVAGPDRQGLGLHGKVVAVVAGLALLAGCSERQPEEARFMSAPEATVGDALSGELTTASSINLNDGARYSPHWICPGEATDGVTSYVLDAAFPGVLTAFDKSGSLRGVAEGESPSLLVGADHEACTLVVVNGGDATSFGPYRLVAQAHASAEQLILDTPLTGSLGEDGKASHVITLEQAGRLDLALSSGGALALSLHGEGREERVQVCADEEQRLEAYLEPGDYRVEVAAAATDNALTATSGCGGDTLVLGNAYRLLASADDLSTGMRNEGPLRGGDSITGVLESGARNRYRLDIDEPSEISIELSSAQFDALLSLDGEGQSLSNDDGGGGINGTDALLETVLLPGRYEVQVSGYGAAGGDYTLEMQRSAFEGELRNDGEILLEESLVGILDGSGPNSYRLTLEEAAGVRVMLGSSSFDAVLRLHGNGIDISDDDSGGNLDALLSAVLEPGSYTLEAQSYSGAGAYRLEVAGEAIEGELRNGGEVRVGDAVVGSLSPGGVLDYELVLEEDATIVLEATSPTVDTILSLSGNGVEIENDDADGLGLGSRLTQFLEAGRYGLGVRAWDVGGGSGTIRLEVRR
;
A
#
# COMPACT_ATOMS: atom_id res chain seq x y z
N MET A 1 -11.52 -75.26 23.38
CA MET A 1 -11.76 -75.82 24.72
C MET A 1 -11.25 -74.79 25.72
N GLN A 2 -12.17 -74.29 26.56
CA GLN A 2 -11.98 -73.46 27.76
C GLN A 2 -11.79 -71.93 27.61
N ASP A 3 -12.95 -71.28 27.74
CA ASP A 3 -13.30 -70.01 28.40
C ASP A 3 -12.26 -69.27 29.26
N ARG A 4 -12.31 -67.94 29.18
CA ARG A 4 -12.68 -67.09 30.33
C ARG A 4 -13.21 -65.71 29.92
N ILE A 5 -14.21 -65.27 30.68
CA ILE A 5 -15.14 -64.15 30.50
C ILE A 5 -14.70 -62.91 31.31
N SER A 6 -15.06 -61.74 30.77
CA SER A 6 -15.30 -60.39 31.33
C SER A 6 -14.28 -59.70 32.25
N ASN A 7 -13.97 -58.45 31.89
CA ASN A 7 -14.31 -57.35 32.79
C ASN A 7 -14.75 -56.10 32.00
N ALA A 8 -15.89 -55.55 32.41
CA ALA A 8 -16.52 -54.36 31.86
C ALA A 8 -16.09 -53.10 32.64
N GLY A 9 -16.24 -51.95 32.00
CA GLY A 9 -16.44 -50.68 32.70
C GLY A 9 -15.34 -49.63 32.49
N LYS A 10 -15.51 -48.80 31.46
CA LYS A 10 -15.18 -47.38 31.59
C LYS A 10 -16.25 -46.55 30.89
N VAL A 11 -17.13 -46.03 31.74
CA VAL A 11 -18.22 -45.11 31.45
C VAL A 11 -17.62 -43.78 31.03
N ALA A 12 -18.12 -43.24 29.92
CA ALA A 12 -17.93 -41.87 29.49
C ALA A 12 -18.43 -40.94 30.59
N GLY A 13 -17.54 -40.08 31.11
CA GLY A 13 -17.94 -38.96 31.96
C GLY A 13 -18.64 -37.91 31.10
N PRO A 14 -19.75 -37.31 31.57
CA PRO A 14 -20.35 -36.20 30.85
C PRO A 14 -19.47 -34.97 31.05
N ASP A 15 -18.95 -34.43 29.95
CA ASP A 15 -18.50 -33.04 29.90
C ASP A 15 -19.68 -32.16 30.32
N ARG A 16 -19.51 -31.47 31.45
CA ARG A 16 -20.37 -30.37 31.84
C ARG A 16 -20.12 -29.22 30.88
N GLN A 17 -20.79 -29.27 29.73
CA GLN A 17 -21.14 -28.04 29.01
C GLN A 17 -22.01 -27.22 29.96
N GLY A 18 -21.40 -26.23 30.60
CA GLY A 18 -22.14 -25.15 31.22
C GLY A 18 -22.81 -24.36 30.11
N LEU A 19 -24.00 -24.79 29.70
CA LEU A 19 -24.96 -23.91 29.04
C LEU A 19 -25.27 -22.80 30.05
N GLY A 20 -24.52 -21.70 29.99
CA GLY A 20 -24.95 -20.43 30.54
C GLY A 20 -26.12 -19.95 29.71
N LEU A 21 -27.34 -20.41 30.04
CA LEU A 21 -28.54 -19.70 29.65
C LEU A 21 -28.45 -18.31 30.30
N HIS A 22 -27.98 -17.32 29.54
CA HIS A 22 -28.27 -15.93 29.82
C HIS A 22 -29.76 -15.74 29.55
N GLY A 23 -30.58 -16.08 30.55
CA GLY A 23 -32.00 -15.80 30.53
C GLY A 23 -32.17 -14.29 30.50
N LYS A 24 -32.71 -13.76 29.40
CA LYS A 24 -33.08 -12.36 29.27
C LYS A 24 -33.90 -11.93 30.48
N VAL A 25 -33.47 -10.87 31.17
CA VAL A 25 -34.20 -10.25 32.27
C VAL A 25 -35.43 -9.58 31.67
N VAL A 26 -36.58 -10.26 31.71
CA VAL A 26 -37.87 -9.60 31.51
C VAL A 26 -38.19 -8.88 32.82
N ALA A 27 -38.00 -7.57 32.87
CA ALA A 27 -38.41 -6.75 34.00
C ALA A 27 -39.95 -6.66 34.02
N VAL A 28 -40.61 -7.55 34.77
CA VAL A 28 -42.05 -7.47 35.01
C VAL A 28 -42.27 -6.55 36.21
N VAL A 29 -42.48 -5.26 35.92
CA VAL A 29 -42.86 -4.27 36.93
C VAL A 29 -44.35 -4.42 37.24
N ALA A 30 -44.70 -5.27 38.22
CA ALA A 30 -46.08 -5.45 38.67
C ALA A 30 -46.47 -4.36 39.69
N GLY A 31 -47.27 -3.38 39.27
CA GLY A 31 -47.89 -2.39 40.17
C GLY A 31 -49.11 -2.97 40.89
N LEU A 32 -49.05 -3.09 42.23
CA LEU A 32 -50.23 -3.39 43.04
C LEU A 32 -51.02 -2.10 43.27
N ALA A 33 -52.08 -1.88 42.48
CA ALA A 33 -53.02 -0.78 42.69
C ALA A 33 -53.93 -1.07 43.90
N LEU A 34 -53.63 -0.48 45.05
CA LEU A 34 -54.57 -0.39 46.17
C LEU A 34 -55.57 0.74 45.88
N LEU A 35 -56.77 0.38 45.42
CA LEU A 35 -57.89 1.30 45.24
C LEU A 35 -58.33 1.88 46.59
N ALA A 36 -57.94 3.12 46.87
CA ALA A 36 -58.45 3.90 47.99
C ALA A 36 -59.11 5.18 47.50
N GLY A 37 -60.43 5.29 47.74
CA GLY A 37 -61.17 6.55 47.92
C GLY A 37 -61.33 7.48 46.72
N CYS A 38 -62.54 7.52 46.16
CA CYS A 38 -62.97 8.54 45.19
C CYS A 38 -62.90 9.96 45.78
N SER A 39 -62.15 10.84 45.12
CA SER A 39 -62.40 12.29 45.13
C SER A 39 -62.09 12.81 43.73
N GLU A 40 -63.09 13.41 43.10
CA GLU A 40 -63.00 14.00 41.76
C GLU A 40 -61.89 15.06 41.68
N ARG A 41 -60.82 14.71 40.96
CA ARG A 41 -59.94 15.62 40.24
C ARG A 41 -59.88 15.16 38.78
N GLN A 42 -59.72 16.12 37.89
CA GLN A 42 -59.69 16.02 36.43
C GLN A 42 -58.85 14.82 35.92
N PRO A 43 -59.09 14.34 34.68
CA PRO A 43 -58.38 13.18 34.15
C PRO A 43 -56.92 13.56 33.89
N GLU A 44 -56.06 13.42 34.88
CA GLU A 44 -54.66 13.06 34.64
C GLU A 44 -54.70 11.73 33.88
N GLU A 45 -53.99 11.65 32.75
CA GLU A 45 -53.91 10.41 31.98
C GLU A 45 -53.53 9.25 32.91
N ALA A 46 -54.38 8.23 32.99
CA ALA A 46 -54.18 7.14 33.94
C ALA A 46 -52.84 6.42 33.65
N ARG A 47 -51.84 6.62 34.52
CA ARG A 47 -50.55 5.94 34.47
C ARG A 47 -50.64 4.60 35.18
N PHE A 48 -50.01 3.57 34.61
CA PHE A 48 -50.02 2.22 35.20
C PHE A 48 -49.30 2.12 36.56
N MET A 49 -48.46 3.10 36.89
CA MET A 49 -47.69 3.16 38.14
C MET A 49 -47.53 4.60 38.64
N SER A 50 -47.57 4.78 39.96
CA SER A 50 -47.19 6.03 40.63
C SER A 50 -45.68 6.05 40.91
N ALA A 51 -45.01 7.15 40.59
CA ALA A 51 -43.59 7.38 40.82
C ALA A 51 -43.28 8.89 40.87
N PRO A 52 -42.15 9.33 41.46
CA PRO A 52 -41.70 10.71 41.39
C PRO A 52 -41.59 11.20 39.93
N GLU A 53 -41.96 12.45 39.69
CA GLU A 53 -41.83 13.09 38.38
C GLU A 53 -40.61 14.00 38.35
N ALA A 54 -39.94 14.04 37.19
CA ALA A 54 -38.92 15.01 36.88
C ALA A 54 -39.07 15.47 35.43
N THR A 55 -38.54 16.64 35.13
CA THR A 55 -38.47 17.15 33.76
C THR A 55 -37.17 16.73 33.08
N VAL A 56 -37.19 16.58 31.76
CA VAL A 56 -35.96 16.38 30.98
C VAL A 56 -34.97 17.51 31.31
N GLY A 57 -33.73 17.14 31.65
CA GLY A 57 -32.70 18.04 32.15
C GLY A 57 -32.50 18.01 33.68
N ASP A 58 -33.48 17.53 34.45
CA ASP A 58 -33.33 17.40 35.91
C ASP A 58 -32.44 16.22 36.27
N ALA A 59 -31.50 16.39 37.20
CA ALA A 59 -30.75 15.26 37.74
C ALA A 59 -31.66 14.40 38.62
N LEU A 60 -31.65 13.08 38.39
CA LEU A 60 -32.37 12.11 39.22
C LEU A 60 -31.41 11.52 40.23
N SER A 61 -31.87 11.26 41.45
CA SER A 61 -31.09 10.53 42.44
C SER A 61 -31.98 9.69 43.34
N GLY A 62 -31.39 8.66 43.93
CA GLY A 62 -32.07 7.79 44.86
C GLY A 62 -31.12 6.80 45.51
N GLU A 63 -31.67 5.89 46.29
CA GLU A 63 -30.93 4.81 46.93
C GLU A 63 -31.74 3.51 46.84
N LEU A 64 -31.12 2.44 46.35
CA LEU A 64 -31.69 1.11 46.43
C LEU A 64 -31.37 0.53 47.81
N THR A 65 -32.42 0.27 48.58
CA THR A 65 -32.33 -0.28 49.94
C THR A 65 -33.18 -1.54 50.07
N THR A 66 -33.12 -2.20 51.22
CA THR A 66 -33.96 -3.37 51.51
C THR A 66 -35.45 -3.05 51.55
N ALA A 67 -35.82 -1.77 51.69
CA ALA A 67 -37.21 -1.31 51.65
C ALA A 67 -37.71 -0.97 50.23
N SER A 68 -36.81 -0.87 49.24
CA SER A 68 -37.17 -0.58 47.85
C SER A 68 -38.03 -1.69 47.23
N SER A 69 -38.85 -1.35 46.25
CA SER A 69 -39.65 -2.33 45.51
C SER A 69 -38.77 -3.38 44.86
N ILE A 70 -39.30 -4.60 44.69
CA ILE A 70 -38.57 -5.75 44.17
C ILE A 70 -39.18 -6.22 42.86
N ASN A 71 -38.33 -6.50 41.88
CA ASN A 71 -38.71 -7.21 40.67
C ASN A 71 -38.93 -8.69 41.04
N LEU A 72 -40.13 -9.20 40.73
CA LEU A 72 -40.52 -10.56 41.12
C LEU A 72 -39.86 -11.63 40.26
N ASN A 73 -39.27 -11.26 39.12
CA ASN A 73 -38.61 -12.20 38.22
C ASN A 73 -37.21 -12.60 38.75
N ASP A 74 -36.41 -11.63 39.16
CA ASP A 74 -34.98 -11.79 39.49
C ASP A 74 -34.63 -11.41 40.94
N GLY A 75 -35.56 -10.83 41.70
CA GLY A 75 -35.34 -10.38 43.06
C GLY A 75 -34.54 -9.08 43.16
N ALA A 76 -34.21 -8.42 42.04
CA ALA A 76 -33.51 -7.15 42.04
C ALA A 76 -34.41 -6.03 42.59
N ARG A 77 -33.80 -5.03 43.23
CA ARG A 77 -34.51 -3.83 43.69
C ARG A 77 -34.62 -2.82 42.56
N TYR A 78 -35.69 -2.04 42.56
CA TYR A 78 -35.88 -1.00 41.56
C TYR A 78 -36.41 0.30 42.14
N SER A 79 -36.15 1.39 41.42
CA SER A 79 -36.58 2.75 41.73
C SER A 79 -37.17 3.40 40.47
N PRO A 80 -38.50 3.58 40.39
CA PRO A 80 -39.17 4.14 39.22
C PRO A 80 -39.19 5.69 39.27
N HIS A 81 -39.02 6.35 38.13
CA HIS A 81 -39.10 7.82 37.95
C HIS A 81 -39.83 8.13 36.64
N TRP A 82 -40.78 9.06 36.66
CA TRP A 82 -41.40 9.60 35.44
C TRP A 82 -40.53 10.74 34.91
N ILE A 83 -40.04 10.61 33.68
CA ILE A 83 -39.35 11.68 32.96
C ILE A 83 -40.35 12.28 31.97
N CYS A 84 -40.71 13.53 32.19
CA CYS A 84 -41.67 14.28 31.39
C CYS A 84 -40.98 15.36 30.55
N PRO A 85 -41.55 15.72 29.37
CA PRO A 85 -41.05 16.83 28.57
C PRO A 85 -40.92 18.11 29.39
N GLY A 86 -39.79 18.81 29.22
CA GLY A 86 -39.55 20.14 29.75
C GLY A 86 -39.92 21.25 28.75
N GLU A 87 -39.40 22.46 28.96
CA GLU A 87 -39.40 23.48 27.90
C GLU A 87 -38.56 22.97 26.71
N ALA A 88 -38.98 23.27 25.48
CA ALA A 88 -38.31 22.79 24.27
C ALA A 88 -36.83 23.22 24.29
N THR A 89 -35.94 22.26 24.46
CA THR A 89 -34.50 22.44 24.31
C THR A 89 -34.11 21.97 22.92
N ASP A 90 -33.43 22.82 22.15
CA ASP A 90 -32.77 22.38 20.93
C ASP A 90 -31.64 21.42 21.33
N GLY A 91 -31.80 20.11 21.10
CA GLY A 91 -30.75 19.11 21.28
C GLY A 91 -31.18 17.84 22.04
N VAL A 92 -30.18 17.10 22.51
CA VAL A 92 -30.36 15.81 23.19
C VAL A 92 -29.92 15.92 24.63
N THR A 93 -30.69 15.36 25.56
CA THR A 93 -30.26 15.22 26.96
C THR A 93 -29.83 13.78 27.21
N SER A 94 -28.58 13.58 27.65
CA SER A 94 -28.09 12.28 28.10
C SER A 94 -28.13 12.17 29.61
N TYR A 95 -28.37 10.97 30.11
CA TYR A 95 -28.26 10.59 31.50
C TYR A 95 -27.34 9.38 31.62
N VAL A 96 -26.26 9.48 32.40
CA VAL A 96 -25.42 8.32 32.72
C VAL A 96 -25.72 7.88 34.14
N LEU A 97 -25.95 6.57 34.33
CA LEU A 97 -26.17 5.99 35.63
C LEU A 97 -24.85 5.88 36.39
N ASP A 98 -24.67 6.77 37.38
CA ASP A 98 -23.62 6.67 38.38
C ASP A 98 -24.20 5.99 39.62
N ALA A 99 -23.82 4.73 39.84
CA ALA A 99 -24.35 3.91 40.93
C ALA A 99 -23.25 3.12 41.63
N ALA A 100 -23.41 2.89 42.94
CA ALA A 100 -22.50 2.04 43.72
C ALA A 100 -22.68 0.52 43.47
N PHE A 101 -23.49 0.16 42.48
CA PHE A 101 -23.89 -1.21 42.14
C PHE A 101 -24.03 -1.33 40.60
N PRO A 102 -23.89 -2.54 40.03
CA PRO A 102 -24.22 -2.78 38.63
C PRO A 102 -25.69 -2.47 38.40
N GLY A 103 -26.01 -1.50 37.56
CA GLY A 103 -27.39 -1.04 37.34
C GLY A 103 -27.94 -1.42 35.96
N VAL A 104 -29.26 -1.39 35.83
CA VAL A 104 -29.96 -1.56 34.56
C VAL A 104 -31.04 -0.49 34.46
N LEU A 105 -31.09 0.23 33.34
CA LEU A 105 -32.16 1.19 33.04
C LEU A 105 -33.23 0.50 32.20
N THR A 106 -34.49 0.72 32.53
CA THR A 106 -35.63 0.22 31.75
C THR A 106 -36.63 1.32 31.55
N ALA A 107 -37.13 1.49 30.33
CA ALA A 107 -38.13 2.51 30.02
C ALA A 107 -39.48 1.88 29.67
N PHE A 108 -40.57 2.46 30.17
CA PHE A 108 -41.94 2.08 29.85
C PHE A 108 -42.77 3.29 29.46
N ASP A 109 -43.71 3.11 28.55
CA ASP A 109 -44.73 4.13 28.28
C ASP A 109 -45.79 4.20 29.38
N LYS A 110 -46.72 5.16 29.28
CA LYS A 110 -47.80 5.38 30.26
C LYS A 110 -48.73 4.17 30.45
N SER A 111 -48.79 3.26 29.49
CA SER A 111 -49.61 2.04 29.52
C SER A 111 -48.86 0.84 30.09
N GLY A 112 -47.55 0.96 30.30
CA GLY A 112 -46.67 -0.13 30.76
C GLY A 112 -46.05 -0.94 29.62
N SER A 113 -46.09 -0.45 28.37
CA SER A 113 -45.37 -1.08 27.27
C SER A 113 -43.88 -0.79 27.37
N LEU A 114 -43.04 -1.80 27.19
CA LEU A 114 -41.59 -1.67 27.21
C LEU A 114 -41.11 -0.81 26.03
N ARG A 115 -40.28 0.19 26.33
CA ARG A 115 -39.65 1.07 25.33
C ARG A 115 -38.20 0.73 25.06
N GLY A 116 -37.51 0.13 26.03
CA GLY A 116 -36.11 -0.26 25.89
C GLY A 116 -35.49 -0.67 27.22
N VAL A 117 -34.30 -1.23 27.14
CA VAL A 117 -33.45 -1.63 28.29
C VAL A 117 -32.01 -1.21 27.98
N ALA A 118 -31.32 -0.64 28.96
CA ALA A 118 -29.88 -0.41 28.90
C ALA A 118 -29.16 -1.09 30.06
N GLU A 119 -28.14 -1.86 29.74
CA GLU A 119 -27.36 -2.70 30.65
C GLU A 119 -25.88 -2.68 30.26
N GLY A 120 -24.96 -2.85 31.20
CA GLY A 120 -23.52 -2.76 30.96
C GLY A 120 -22.77 -2.06 32.09
N GLU A 121 -21.52 -1.66 31.84
CA GLU A 121 -20.68 -0.99 32.87
C GLU A 121 -21.18 0.42 33.21
N SER A 122 -21.79 1.13 32.26
CA SER A 122 -22.32 2.48 32.46
C SER A 122 -23.59 2.69 31.65
N PRO A 123 -24.73 2.13 32.09
CA PRO A 123 -26.00 2.29 31.40
C PRO A 123 -26.36 3.77 31.26
N SER A 124 -26.77 4.15 30.06
CA SER A 124 -27.13 5.52 29.74
C SER A 124 -28.51 5.62 29.11
N LEU A 125 -29.10 6.80 29.20
CA LEU A 125 -30.38 7.16 28.61
C LEU A 125 -30.20 8.43 27.77
N LEU A 126 -30.61 8.41 26.51
CA LEU A 126 -30.69 9.56 25.63
C LEU A 126 -32.14 9.97 25.44
N VAL A 127 -32.43 11.26 25.57
CA VAL A 127 -33.77 11.83 25.38
C VAL A 127 -33.69 12.93 24.32
N GLY A 128 -34.34 12.70 23.17
CA GLY A 128 -34.45 13.65 22.07
C GLY A 128 -35.45 14.78 22.35
N ALA A 129 -35.34 15.85 21.55
CA ALA A 129 -36.16 17.05 21.69
C ALA A 129 -37.65 16.83 21.34
N ASP A 130 -37.96 15.82 20.53
CA ASP A 130 -39.32 15.41 20.14
C ASP A 130 -39.99 14.50 21.17
N HIS A 131 -39.41 14.35 22.37
CA HIS A 131 -40.00 13.57 23.44
C HIS A 131 -41.27 14.26 23.97
N GLU A 132 -42.43 13.89 23.43
CA GLU A 132 -43.70 14.59 23.72
C GLU A 132 -44.51 14.01 24.89
N ALA A 133 -44.10 12.87 25.48
CA ALA A 133 -44.89 12.16 26.47
C ALA A 133 -44.06 11.62 27.65
N CYS A 134 -44.59 11.76 28.87
CA CYS A 134 -43.95 11.22 30.06
C CYS A 134 -43.65 9.72 29.91
N THR A 135 -42.40 9.35 30.13
CA THR A 135 -41.91 7.97 30.06
C THR A 135 -41.42 7.55 31.44
N LEU A 136 -41.78 6.33 31.87
CA LEU A 136 -41.31 5.79 33.13
C LEU A 136 -39.92 5.20 32.92
N VAL A 137 -38.91 5.79 33.57
CA VAL A 137 -37.56 5.24 33.63
C VAL A 137 -37.36 4.57 34.99
N VAL A 138 -36.98 3.31 34.96
CA VAL A 138 -36.78 2.48 36.14
C VAL A 138 -35.30 2.19 36.27
N VAL A 139 -34.71 2.60 37.40
CA VAL A 139 -33.36 2.21 37.79
C VAL A 139 -33.45 0.89 38.55
N ASN A 140 -32.96 -0.18 37.95
CA ASN A 140 -32.92 -1.52 38.54
C ASN A 140 -31.50 -1.82 39.02
N GLY A 141 -31.39 -2.55 40.12
CA GLY A 141 -30.15 -3.25 40.44
C GLY A 141 -29.93 -4.41 39.47
N GLY A 142 -28.67 -4.76 39.21
CA GLY A 142 -28.31 -5.90 38.35
C GLY A 142 -28.63 -7.25 39.01
N ASP A 143 -28.74 -7.29 40.34
CA ASP A 143 -29.15 -8.48 41.08
C ASP A 143 -29.82 -8.13 42.43
N ALA A 144 -30.23 -9.17 43.17
CA ALA A 144 -30.88 -9.04 44.48
C ALA A 144 -29.99 -8.44 45.58
N THR A 145 -28.69 -8.29 45.32
CA THR A 145 -27.69 -7.73 46.24
C THR A 145 -27.26 -6.31 45.90
N SER A 146 -27.80 -5.75 44.82
CA SER A 146 -27.47 -4.42 44.32
C SER A 146 -28.16 -3.35 45.18
N PHE A 147 -27.42 -2.82 46.15
CA PHE A 147 -27.86 -1.76 47.06
C PHE A 147 -26.89 -0.58 47.02
N GLY A 148 -27.41 0.61 47.30
CA GLY A 148 -26.61 1.81 47.43
C GLY A 148 -27.20 3.01 46.70
N PRO A 149 -26.54 4.17 46.81
CA PRO A 149 -26.97 5.38 46.14
C PRO A 149 -26.74 5.28 44.64
N TYR A 150 -27.58 5.99 43.89
CA TYR A 150 -27.38 6.23 42.47
C TYR A 150 -27.76 7.66 42.10
N ARG A 151 -27.22 8.12 40.98
CA ARG A 151 -27.56 9.38 40.33
C ARG A 151 -27.60 9.19 38.82
N LEU A 152 -28.60 9.80 38.19
CA LEU A 152 -28.63 10.03 36.75
C LEU A 152 -28.35 11.51 36.53
N VAL A 153 -27.16 11.82 36.04
CA VAL A 153 -26.74 13.21 35.80
C VAL A 153 -27.14 13.58 34.38
N ALA A 154 -28.00 14.59 34.25
CA ALA A 154 -28.37 15.14 32.96
C ALA A 154 -27.22 15.95 32.37
N GLN A 155 -26.91 15.70 31.10
CA GLN A 155 -25.98 16.50 30.30
C GLN A 155 -26.64 16.82 28.96
N ALA A 156 -26.66 18.11 28.61
CA ALA A 156 -27.17 18.57 27.33
C ALA A 156 -26.08 18.45 26.26
N HIS A 157 -26.47 17.94 25.10
CA HIS A 157 -25.63 17.79 23.91
C HIS A 157 -26.24 18.59 22.76
N ALA A 158 -25.42 19.45 22.17
CA ALA A 158 -25.72 20.04 20.87
C ALA A 158 -25.36 19.02 19.78
N SER A 159 -26.09 19.02 18.66
CA SER A 159 -25.69 18.22 17.51
C SER A 159 -24.35 18.73 16.98
N ALA A 160 -23.34 17.87 16.99
CA ALA A 160 -22.08 18.15 16.31
C ALA A 160 -22.27 17.96 14.79
N GLU A 161 -21.50 18.70 13.99
CA GLU A 161 -21.45 18.55 12.52
C GLU A 161 -20.32 17.59 12.09
N GLN A 162 -19.29 17.44 12.92
CA GLN A 162 -18.14 16.60 12.63
C GLN A 162 -18.18 15.32 13.47
N LEU A 163 -18.02 14.18 12.80
CA LEU A 163 -17.85 12.88 13.41
C LEU A 163 -16.35 12.60 13.55
N ILE A 164 -15.90 12.37 14.79
CA ILE A 164 -14.50 12.09 15.13
C ILE A 164 -14.36 10.60 15.39
N LEU A 165 -13.32 9.98 14.83
CA LEU A 165 -13.00 8.58 15.06
C LEU A 165 -12.84 8.27 16.55
N ASP A 166 -13.30 7.09 16.95
CA ASP A 166 -13.29 6.52 18.29
C ASP A 166 -13.96 7.38 19.37
N THR A 167 -14.72 8.39 18.94
CA THR A 167 -15.43 9.31 19.82
C THR A 167 -16.93 9.19 19.59
N PRO A 168 -17.73 8.77 20.60
CA PRO A 168 -19.17 8.67 20.43
C PRO A 168 -19.78 10.07 20.25
N LEU A 169 -20.52 10.25 19.16
CA LEU A 169 -21.32 11.44 18.87
C LEU A 169 -22.77 11.20 19.31
N THR A 170 -23.34 12.15 20.04
CA THR A 170 -24.77 12.15 20.38
C THR A 170 -25.46 13.24 19.54
N GLY A 171 -26.54 12.88 18.86
CA GLY A 171 -27.27 13.79 17.98
C GLY A 171 -28.76 13.49 17.93
N SER A 172 -29.52 14.38 17.29
CA SER A 172 -30.94 14.22 17.03
C SER A 172 -31.24 14.44 15.55
N LEU A 173 -32.33 13.88 15.05
CA LEU A 173 -32.82 14.21 13.70
C LEU A 173 -33.31 15.66 13.64
N GLY A 174 -33.05 16.34 12.52
CA GLY A 174 -33.62 17.64 12.21
C GLY A 174 -35.11 17.57 11.88
N GLU A 175 -35.73 18.73 11.63
CA GLU A 175 -37.15 18.83 11.25
C GLU A 175 -37.50 18.09 9.95
N ASP A 176 -36.52 17.89 9.07
CA ASP A 176 -36.63 17.12 7.83
C ASP A 176 -36.50 15.60 8.03
N GLY A 177 -36.33 15.16 9.28
CA GLY A 177 -36.16 13.75 9.64
C GLY A 177 -34.77 13.19 9.33
N LYS A 178 -33.78 14.07 9.12
CA LYS A 178 -32.40 13.69 8.77
C LYS A 178 -31.38 14.39 9.68
N ALA A 179 -30.21 13.77 9.80
CA ALA A 179 -29.02 14.40 10.35
C ALA A 179 -27.81 14.01 9.51
N SER A 180 -26.86 14.93 9.35
CA SER A 180 -25.69 14.72 8.51
C SER A 180 -24.42 15.14 9.21
N HIS A 181 -23.43 14.26 9.17
CA HIS A 181 -22.12 14.45 9.81
C HIS A 181 -21.00 14.27 8.80
N VAL A 182 -19.96 15.07 8.92
CA VAL A 182 -18.75 14.92 8.10
C VAL A 182 -17.71 14.13 8.89
N ILE A 183 -17.12 13.12 8.25
CA ILE A 183 -15.96 12.39 8.75
C ILE A 183 -14.82 12.53 7.76
N THR A 184 -13.62 12.82 8.25
CA THR A 184 -12.40 12.90 7.43
C THR A 184 -11.53 11.71 7.75
N LEU A 185 -11.15 10.95 6.73
CA LEU A 185 -10.16 9.89 6.82
C LEU A 185 -8.84 10.42 6.29
N GLU A 186 -7.83 10.47 7.16
CA GLU A 186 -6.48 10.88 6.77
C GLU A 186 -5.78 9.82 5.92
N GLN A 187 -6.21 8.57 6.03
CA GLN A 187 -5.65 7.41 5.33
C GLN A 187 -6.77 6.45 4.92
N ALA A 188 -6.51 5.63 3.90
CA ALA A 188 -7.44 4.58 3.50
C ALA A 188 -7.59 3.57 4.64
N GLY A 189 -8.80 3.08 4.85
CA GLY A 189 -9.09 2.14 5.94
C GLY A 189 -10.46 1.48 5.81
N ARG A 190 -10.72 0.54 6.72
CA ARG A 190 -12.08 0.00 6.91
C ARG A 190 -12.77 0.83 7.98
N LEU A 191 -13.80 1.56 7.59
CA LEU A 191 -14.66 2.32 8.49
C LEU A 191 -15.78 1.42 9.01
N ASP A 192 -15.89 1.32 10.33
CA ASP A 192 -17.00 0.71 11.04
C ASP A 192 -17.82 1.81 11.72
N LEU A 193 -19.08 1.96 11.31
CA LEU A 193 -20.05 2.87 11.91
C LEU A 193 -21.06 2.07 12.73
N ALA A 194 -21.24 2.44 14.00
CA ALA A 194 -22.27 1.89 14.87
C ALA A 194 -23.26 3.00 15.28
N LEU A 195 -24.54 2.78 14.98
CA LEU A 195 -25.64 3.72 15.26
C LEU A 195 -26.60 3.10 16.28
N SER A 196 -26.74 3.68 17.47
CA SER A 196 -27.74 3.30 18.48
C SER A 196 -28.92 4.29 18.48
N SER A 197 -30.17 3.82 18.42
CA SER A 197 -31.36 4.67 18.32
C SER A 197 -32.64 4.00 18.85
N GLY A 198 -33.62 4.78 19.34
CA GLY A 198 -34.85 4.27 19.98
C GLY A 198 -35.97 3.88 19.01
N GLY A 199 -35.61 3.66 17.73
CA GLY A 199 -36.54 3.42 16.63
C GLY A 199 -35.82 3.01 15.35
N ALA A 200 -36.57 2.78 14.28
CA ALA A 200 -35.99 2.40 12.99
C ALA A 200 -35.38 3.63 12.30
N LEU A 201 -34.10 3.91 12.57
CA LEU A 201 -33.30 4.82 11.76
C LEU A 201 -32.60 4.05 10.63
N ALA A 202 -32.04 4.76 9.66
CA ALA A 202 -31.24 4.22 8.57
C ALA A 202 -29.95 5.01 8.48
N LEU A 203 -28.83 4.29 8.39
CA LEU A 203 -27.50 4.85 8.18
C LEU A 203 -27.12 4.76 6.71
N SER A 204 -26.59 5.84 6.16
CA SER A 204 -26.06 5.90 4.79
C SER A 204 -24.76 6.68 4.74
N LEU A 205 -23.88 6.34 3.80
CA LEU A 205 -22.56 6.94 3.66
C LEU A 205 -22.37 7.44 2.23
N HIS A 206 -22.07 8.73 2.09
CA HIS A 206 -21.89 9.38 0.79
C HIS A 206 -20.46 9.89 0.60
N GLY A 207 -19.84 9.58 -0.56
CA GLY A 207 -18.48 9.98 -0.94
C GLY A 207 -18.06 9.42 -2.31
N GLU A 208 -16.84 9.71 -2.77
CA GLU A 208 -16.33 9.22 -4.06
C GLU A 208 -16.01 7.71 -4.02
N GLY A 209 -16.52 6.94 -5.00
CA GLY A 209 -15.96 5.63 -5.36
C GLY A 209 -16.45 4.37 -4.58
N ARG A 210 -17.72 3.99 -4.79
CA ARG A 210 -18.34 2.64 -4.73
C ARG A 210 -18.87 2.00 -3.42
N GLU A 211 -20.00 1.32 -3.67
CA GLU A 211 -20.76 0.20 -3.05
C GLU A 211 -20.75 -0.04 -1.54
N GLU A 212 -21.91 0.26 -0.94
CA GLU A 212 -22.28 0.04 0.45
C GLU A 212 -22.76 -1.40 0.70
N ARG A 213 -22.31 -2.01 1.80
CA ARG A 213 -22.97 -3.16 2.41
C ARG A 213 -23.47 -2.77 3.80
N VAL A 214 -24.73 -2.35 3.87
CA VAL A 214 -25.42 -2.15 5.15
C VAL A 214 -25.77 -3.54 5.71
N GLN A 215 -25.10 -3.94 6.79
CA GLN A 215 -25.49 -5.13 7.54
C GLN A 215 -26.32 -4.69 8.74
N VAL A 216 -27.64 -4.84 8.63
CA VAL A 216 -28.56 -4.54 9.72
C VAL A 216 -28.36 -5.57 10.83
N CYS A 217 -27.73 -5.15 11.93
CA CYS A 217 -27.82 -5.84 13.19
C CYS A 217 -29.23 -5.61 13.79
N ALA A 218 -29.68 -6.57 14.58
CA ALA A 218 -31.05 -6.59 15.09
C ALA A 218 -31.21 -5.79 16.40
N ASP A 219 -32.32 -5.04 16.46
CA ASP A 219 -32.81 -4.14 17.52
C ASP A 219 -31.88 -2.96 17.87
N GLU A 220 -32.33 -1.75 17.50
CA GLU A 220 -31.84 -0.43 17.95
C GLU A 220 -30.37 -0.08 17.66
N GLU A 221 -29.55 -1.01 17.14
CA GLU A 221 -28.19 -0.76 16.65
C GLU A 221 -28.04 -1.11 15.15
N GLN A 222 -27.55 -0.18 14.34
CA GLN A 222 -27.13 -0.46 12.96
C GLN A 222 -25.62 -0.41 12.82
N ARG A 223 -25.07 -1.33 12.03
CA ARG A 223 -23.66 -1.30 11.64
C ARG A 223 -23.50 -1.14 10.14
N LEU A 224 -22.57 -0.29 9.75
CA LEU A 224 -22.14 -0.13 8.37
C LEU A 224 -20.63 -0.28 8.35
N GLU A 225 -20.16 -1.25 7.56
CA GLU A 225 -18.74 -1.47 7.31
C GLU A 225 -18.44 -1.07 5.86
N ALA A 226 -17.46 -0.21 5.64
CA ALA A 226 -17.08 0.25 4.31
C ALA A 226 -15.57 0.44 4.18
N TYR A 227 -15.05 0.10 2.99
CA TYR A 227 -13.67 0.40 2.61
C TYR A 227 -13.63 1.77 1.95
N LEU A 228 -12.86 2.68 2.53
CA LEU A 228 -12.82 4.07 2.12
C LEU A 228 -11.38 4.50 1.90
N GLU A 229 -11.16 5.28 0.85
CA GLU A 229 -9.88 5.96 0.56
C GLU A 229 -9.73 7.18 1.49
N PRO A 230 -8.56 7.86 1.54
CA PRO A 230 -8.44 9.11 2.28
C PRO A 230 -9.37 10.17 1.68
N GLY A 231 -10.09 10.89 2.52
CA GLY A 231 -11.00 11.93 2.06
C GLY A 231 -12.10 12.29 3.06
N ASP A 232 -12.97 13.18 2.61
CA ASP A 232 -14.14 13.64 3.36
C ASP A 232 -15.38 12.87 2.94
N TYR A 233 -16.03 12.24 3.91
CA TYR A 233 -17.24 11.47 3.74
C TYR A 233 -18.39 12.08 4.54
N ARG A 234 -19.61 11.90 4.03
CA ARG A 234 -20.84 12.35 4.69
C ARG A 234 -21.61 11.14 5.19
N VAL A 235 -21.76 11.05 6.51
CA VAL A 235 -22.64 10.08 7.16
C VAL A 235 -24.01 10.73 7.33
N GLU A 236 -25.05 10.14 6.76
CA GLU A 236 -26.44 10.57 6.92
C GLU A 236 -27.22 9.54 7.75
N VAL A 237 -27.90 10.04 8.80
CA VAL A 237 -28.85 9.28 9.62
C VAL A 237 -30.24 9.79 9.28
N ALA A 238 -31.14 8.91 8.87
CA ALA A 238 -32.52 9.27 8.49
C ALA A 238 -33.54 8.32 9.13
N ALA A 239 -34.80 8.72 9.22
CA ALA A 239 -35.87 7.79 9.57
C ALA A 239 -36.01 6.68 8.50
N ALA A 240 -36.06 5.41 8.91
CA ALA A 240 -36.20 4.28 7.98
C ALA A 240 -37.61 4.25 7.37
N ALA A 241 -37.70 3.96 6.07
CA ALA A 241 -38.99 3.72 5.42
C ALA A 241 -39.64 2.44 5.97
N THR A 242 -40.93 2.52 6.33
CA THR A 242 -41.72 1.49 7.04
C THR A 242 -41.88 0.14 6.34
N ASP A 243 -41.31 -0.07 5.15
CA ASP A 243 -41.47 -1.30 4.36
C ASP A 243 -40.35 -2.34 4.52
N ASN A 244 -39.28 -2.03 5.27
CA ASN A 244 -38.18 -2.96 5.57
C ASN A 244 -38.12 -3.32 7.06
N ALA A 245 -39.21 -3.86 7.60
CA ALA A 245 -39.19 -4.50 8.92
C ALA A 245 -38.37 -5.80 8.85
N LEU A 246 -37.06 -5.69 9.01
CA LEU A 246 -36.13 -6.81 9.07
C LEU A 246 -36.27 -7.51 10.43
N THR A 247 -36.47 -8.83 10.39
CA THR A 247 -36.71 -9.66 11.57
C THR A 247 -35.46 -9.76 12.44
N ALA A 248 -35.58 -9.34 13.69
CA ALA A 248 -34.52 -9.34 14.69
C ALA A 248 -34.01 -10.76 15.03
N THR A 249 -32.68 -10.96 15.03
CA THR A 249 -32.02 -12.12 15.65
C THR A 249 -31.37 -11.71 16.97
N SER A 250 -31.69 -12.41 18.05
CA SER A 250 -31.26 -12.11 19.42
C SER A 250 -29.75 -12.21 19.64
N GLY A 251 -29.12 -11.20 20.25
CA GLY A 251 -27.72 -11.31 20.70
C GLY A 251 -27.07 -10.10 21.39
N CYS A 252 -27.62 -8.88 21.29
CA CYS A 252 -26.97 -7.68 21.81
C CYS A 252 -27.85 -6.98 22.86
N GLY A 253 -27.30 -6.68 24.03
CA GLY A 253 -27.87 -5.73 24.98
C GLY A 253 -27.07 -4.44 24.87
N GLY A 254 -27.72 -3.33 24.53
CA GLY A 254 -27.05 -2.03 24.42
C GLY A 254 -26.81 -1.41 25.80
N ASP A 255 -25.75 -0.62 25.92
CA ASP A 255 -25.48 0.21 27.11
C ASP A 255 -26.30 1.52 27.11
N THR A 256 -27.04 1.80 26.03
CA THR A 256 -27.70 3.08 25.78
C THR A 256 -29.17 2.85 25.45
N LEU A 257 -30.06 3.43 26.26
CA LEU A 257 -31.50 3.47 26.03
C LEU A 257 -31.84 4.80 25.36
N VAL A 258 -32.65 4.80 24.30
CA VAL A 258 -32.93 6.02 23.54
C VAL A 258 -34.42 6.31 23.48
N LEU A 259 -34.81 7.56 23.75
CA LEU A 259 -36.18 8.05 23.69
C LEU A 259 -36.27 9.21 22.68
N GLY A 260 -37.31 9.19 21.83
CA GLY A 260 -37.51 10.21 20.79
C GLY A 260 -36.59 10.01 19.58
N ASN A 261 -36.19 11.12 18.97
CA ASN A 261 -35.38 11.23 17.76
C ASN A 261 -33.87 11.31 18.01
N ALA A 262 -33.44 11.06 19.24
CA ALA A 262 -32.02 11.00 19.57
C ALA A 262 -31.36 9.76 18.96
N TYR A 263 -30.05 9.82 18.78
CA TYR A 263 -29.20 8.70 18.43
C TYR A 263 -27.78 8.90 18.97
N ARG A 264 -27.05 7.79 19.05
CA ARG A 264 -25.61 7.76 19.30
C ARG A 264 -24.92 7.14 18.10
N LEU A 265 -23.89 7.80 17.58
CA LEU A 265 -23.09 7.33 16.46
C LEU A 265 -21.64 7.18 16.91
N LEU A 266 -21.04 6.02 16.65
CA LEU A 266 -19.61 5.79 16.86
C LEU A 266 -19.00 5.39 15.53
N ALA A 267 -17.90 6.03 15.17
CA ALA A 267 -17.08 5.66 14.03
C ALA A 267 -15.74 5.16 14.52
N SER A 268 -15.29 4.02 14.04
CA SER A 268 -13.92 3.52 14.21
C SER A 268 -13.36 3.18 12.84
N ALA A 269 -12.06 3.37 12.66
CA ALA A 269 -11.38 3.02 11.41
C ALA A 269 -10.14 2.19 11.71
N ASP A 270 -10.06 1.01 11.10
CA ASP A 270 -8.86 0.19 11.15
C ASP A 270 -7.93 0.58 10.00
N ASP A 271 -6.67 0.88 10.32
CA ASP A 271 -5.61 0.97 9.32
C ASP A 271 -5.34 -0.42 8.74
N LEU A 272 -5.60 -0.57 7.45
CA LEU A 272 -5.49 -1.84 6.72
C LEU A 272 -4.06 -2.14 6.27
N SER A 273 -3.06 -1.53 6.91
CA SER A 273 -1.65 -1.82 6.67
C SER A 273 -1.30 -3.24 7.10
N THR A 274 -2.11 -3.84 7.96
CA THR A 274 -1.97 -5.23 8.40
C THR A 274 -3.32 -5.96 8.42
N GLY A 275 -3.28 -7.28 8.56
CA GLY A 275 -4.49 -8.11 8.66
C GLY A 275 -4.95 -8.71 7.34
N MET A 276 -6.10 -9.39 7.35
CA MET A 276 -6.59 -10.17 6.21
C MET A 276 -7.40 -9.31 5.23
N ARG A 277 -6.99 -9.29 3.95
CA ARG A 277 -7.76 -8.70 2.85
C ARG A 277 -7.35 -9.28 1.50
N ASN A 278 -8.30 -9.33 0.56
CA ASN A 278 -8.11 -9.89 -0.79
C ASN A 278 -8.16 -8.82 -1.90
N GLU A 279 -8.32 -7.55 -1.52
CA GLU A 279 -8.36 -6.41 -2.44
C GLU A 279 -8.08 -5.09 -1.70
N GLY A 280 -8.05 -3.98 -2.44
CA GLY A 280 -7.93 -2.62 -1.92
C GLY A 280 -6.56 -1.96 -2.16
N PRO A 281 -6.27 -0.82 -1.51
CA PRO A 281 -5.03 -0.06 -1.75
C PRO A 281 -3.81 -0.73 -1.11
N LEU A 282 -2.70 -0.87 -1.83
CA LEU A 282 -1.43 -1.38 -1.33
C LEU A 282 -0.45 -0.22 -1.18
N ARG A 283 0.08 -0.01 0.03
CA ARG A 283 0.93 1.13 0.40
C ARG A 283 2.30 0.69 0.88
N GLY A 284 3.23 1.64 0.85
CA GLY A 284 4.56 1.50 1.46
C GLY A 284 4.48 1.05 2.91
N GLY A 285 4.98 -0.15 3.20
CA GLY A 285 5.01 -0.75 4.54
C GLY A 285 3.84 -1.67 4.87
N ASP A 286 2.88 -1.87 3.96
CA ASP A 286 1.79 -2.82 4.17
C ASP A 286 2.34 -4.26 4.29
N SER A 287 1.85 -5.01 5.27
CA SER A 287 2.11 -6.44 5.50
C SER A 287 0.80 -7.14 5.79
N ILE A 288 0.17 -7.68 4.74
CA ILE A 288 -1.20 -8.18 4.78
C ILE A 288 -1.24 -9.68 4.57
N THR A 289 -2.29 -10.32 5.07
CA THR A 289 -2.62 -11.71 4.74
C THR A 289 -3.82 -11.74 3.82
N GLY A 290 -4.00 -12.82 3.07
CA GLY A 290 -5.17 -13.01 2.21
C GLY A 290 -5.46 -14.48 1.98
N VAL A 291 -6.62 -14.75 1.38
CA VAL A 291 -7.09 -16.07 0.99
C VAL A 291 -7.39 -16.02 -0.50
N LEU A 292 -6.66 -16.78 -1.29
CA LEU A 292 -6.88 -16.90 -2.71
C LEU A 292 -7.83 -18.06 -3.00
N GLU A 293 -8.98 -17.76 -3.62
CA GLU A 293 -9.84 -18.82 -4.14
C GLU A 293 -9.18 -19.53 -5.34
N SER A 294 -9.41 -20.84 -5.45
CA SER A 294 -8.83 -21.67 -6.53
C SER A 294 -9.17 -21.12 -7.92
N GLY A 295 -8.15 -20.74 -8.69
CA GLY A 295 -8.28 -20.18 -10.04
C GLY A 295 -8.79 -18.72 -10.08
N ALA A 296 -8.95 -18.08 -8.92
CA ALA A 296 -9.28 -16.66 -8.83
C ALA A 296 -8.02 -15.77 -8.88
N ARG A 297 -8.24 -14.46 -8.81
CA ARG A 297 -7.21 -13.43 -8.76
C ARG A 297 -7.64 -12.37 -7.76
N ASN A 298 -6.77 -12.08 -6.80
CA ASN A 298 -6.94 -10.97 -5.87
C ASN A 298 -6.24 -9.74 -6.45
N ARG A 299 -6.84 -8.56 -6.32
CA ARG A 299 -6.37 -7.33 -6.98
C ARG A 299 -6.21 -6.20 -6.00
N TYR A 300 -5.03 -5.59 -6.00
CA TYR A 300 -4.69 -4.44 -5.19
C TYR A 300 -4.35 -3.24 -6.06
N ARG A 301 -4.61 -2.04 -5.56
CA ARG A 301 -4.30 -0.78 -6.24
C ARG A 301 -3.09 -0.14 -5.59
N LEU A 302 -2.09 0.23 -6.38
CA LEU A 302 -0.90 0.94 -5.92
C LEU A 302 -0.85 2.30 -6.62
N ASP A 303 -0.96 3.38 -5.85
CA ASP A 303 -0.80 4.74 -6.36
C ASP A 303 0.60 5.25 -5.99
N ILE A 304 1.31 5.77 -7.00
CA ILE A 304 2.67 6.32 -6.87
C ILE A 304 2.60 7.80 -7.23
N ASP A 305 3.01 8.68 -6.31
CA ASP A 305 2.95 10.14 -6.52
C ASP A 305 4.27 10.73 -7.04
N GLU A 306 5.37 10.02 -6.79
CA GLU A 306 6.74 10.40 -7.14
C GLU A 306 7.53 9.16 -7.53
N PRO A 307 8.57 9.26 -8.39
CA PRO A 307 9.41 8.12 -8.74
C PRO A 307 9.87 7.37 -7.48
N SER A 308 9.58 6.08 -7.41
CA SER A 308 9.77 5.28 -6.20
C SER A 308 10.37 3.92 -6.53
N GLU A 309 11.31 3.48 -5.71
CA GLU A 309 11.74 2.09 -5.65
C GLU A 309 10.70 1.30 -4.85
N ILE A 310 10.27 0.16 -5.40
CA ILE A 310 9.31 -0.72 -4.75
C ILE A 310 9.84 -2.14 -4.69
N SER A 311 9.48 -2.84 -3.61
CA SER A 311 9.67 -4.26 -3.44
C SER A 311 8.34 -4.86 -2.98
N ILE A 312 7.79 -5.80 -3.76
CA ILE A 312 6.55 -6.50 -3.43
C ILE A 312 6.84 -7.98 -3.35
N GLU A 313 6.66 -8.55 -2.17
CA GLU A 313 6.86 -9.97 -1.90
C GLU A 313 5.51 -10.66 -1.66
N LEU A 314 5.26 -11.75 -2.40
CA LEU A 314 4.11 -12.61 -2.23
C LEU A 314 4.57 -14.00 -1.81
N SER A 315 4.16 -14.42 -0.62
CA SER A 315 4.54 -15.70 -0.05
C SER A 315 3.33 -16.60 0.23
N SER A 316 3.43 -17.89 -0.13
CA SER A 316 2.43 -18.88 0.26
C SER A 316 3.04 -20.26 0.48
N ALA A 317 2.64 -20.92 1.56
CA ALA A 317 2.96 -22.32 1.80
C ALA A 317 1.97 -23.30 1.14
N GLN A 318 0.85 -22.81 0.60
CA GLN A 318 -0.26 -23.63 0.10
C GLN A 318 -0.36 -23.66 -1.44
N PHE A 319 0.22 -22.67 -2.12
CA PHE A 319 0.27 -22.60 -3.57
C PHE A 319 1.58 -21.97 -4.04
N ASP A 320 1.87 -22.17 -5.32
CA ASP A 320 3.00 -21.56 -6.01
C ASP A 320 2.63 -20.14 -6.42
N ALA A 321 3.30 -19.13 -5.88
CA ALA A 321 2.91 -17.74 -5.96
C ALA A 321 3.09 -17.20 -7.39
N LEU A 322 2.15 -16.38 -7.86
CA LEU A 322 2.31 -15.62 -9.10
C LEU A 322 1.83 -14.19 -8.85
N LEU A 323 2.79 -13.27 -8.88
CA LEU A 323 2.60 -11.84 -8.68
C LEU A 323 2.71 -11.13 -10.03
N SER A 324 1.77 -10.26 -10.35
CA SER A 324 1.89 -9.34 -11.50
C SER A 324 1.63 -7.89 -11.09
N LEU A 325 2.25 -6.96 -11.80
CA LEU A 325 2.08 -5.53 -11.65
C LEU A 325 1.88 -4.91 -13.03
N ASP A 326 0.77 -4.18 -13.20
CA ASP A 326 0.39 -3.57 -14.47
C ASP A 326 -0.02 -2.11 -14.26
N GLY A 327 0.56 -1.17 -15.01
CA GLY A 327 0.22 0.25 -14.94
C GLY A 327 1.25 1.15 -15.61
N GLU A 328 0.84 2.33 -16.09
CA GLU A 328 1.72 3.34 -16.71
C GLU A 328 2.73 2.78 -17.75
N GLY A 329 2.29 1.83 -18.59
CA GLY A 329 3.14 1.20 -19.63
C GLY A 329 4.09 0.11 -19.12
N GLN A 330 4.09 -0.19 -17.82
CA GLN A 330 4.82 -1.31 -17.24
C GLN A 330 3.89 -2.51 -17.03
N SER A 331 4.40 -3.69 -17.38
CA SER A 331 3.77 -4.98 -17.09
C SER A 331 4.87 -5.93 -16.65
N LEU A 332 4.87 -6.28 -15.37
CA LEU A 332 5.87 -7.11 -14.72
C LEU A 332 5.17 -8.31 -14.10
N SER A 333 5.81 -9.48 -14.12
CA SER A 333 5.30 -10.66 -13.44
C SER A 333 6.43 -11.53 -12.94
N ASN A 334 6.23 -12.16 -11.79
CA ASN A 334 7.21 -13.06 -11.20
C ASN A 334 6.48 -14.15 -10.39
N ASP A 335 6.98 -15.38 -10.45
CA ASP A 335 6.46 -16.55 -9.73
C ASP A 335 7.46 -17.25 -8.78
N ASP A 336 8.76 -16.97 -8.87
CA ASP A 336 9.79 -17.71 -8.10
C ASP A 336 10.96 -16.85 -7.57
N GLY A 337 10.82 -15.52 -7.55
CA GLY A 337 11.86 -14.57 -7.17
C GLY A 337 12.10 -14.38 -5.67
N GLY A 338 11.16 -14.77 -4.79
CA GLY A 338 11.14 -14.42 -3.35
C GLY A 338 11.85 -15.38 -2.40
N GLY A 339 12.32 -16.55 -2.86
CA GLY A 339 13.16 -17.43 -2.02
C GLY A 339 12.44 -18.21 -0.88
N GLY A 340 11.16 -18.53 -1.06
CA GLY A 340 10.30 -19.24 -0.08
C GLY A 340 10.62 -20.72 0.23
N ILE A 341 9.73 -21.37 1.00
CA ILE A 341 9.89 -22.75 1.54
C ILE A 341 10.21 -23.79 0.44
N ASN A 342 9.78 -23.54 -0.81
CA ASN A 342 10.12 -24.34 -1.98
C ASN A 342 10.72 -23.51 -3.14
N GLY A 343 11.08 -22.24 -2.92
CA GLY A 343 11.44 -21.30 -3.98
C GLY A 343 10.27 -20.89 -4.88
N THR A 344 9.05 -20.93 -4.35
CA THR A 344 7.78 -20.66 -5.07
C THR A 344 7.12 -19.36 -4.59
N ASP A 345 7.89 -18.51 -3.89
CA ASP A 345 7.42 -17.19 -3.49
C ASP A 345 7.82 -16.21 -4.59
N ALA A 346 6.99 -15.22 -4.85
CA ALA A 346 7.21 -14.23 -5.90
C ALA A 346 7.75 -12.93 -5.30
N LEU A 347 8.69 -12.30 -6.00
CA LEU A 347 9.25 -11.00 -5.62
C LEU A 347 9.35 -10.11 -6.86
N LEU A 348 8.82 -8.90 -6.76
CA LEU A 348 8.99 -7.84 -7.74
C LEU A 348 9.77 -6.68 -7.13
N GLU A 349 10.95 -6.40 -7.66
CA GLU A 349 11.76 -5.23 -7.32
C GLU A 349 11.96 -4.36 -8.57
N THR A 350 11.50 -3.11 -8.53
CA THR A 350 11.59 -2.19 -9.67
C THR A 350 11.48 -0.73 -9.24
N VAL A 351 11.66 0.18 -10.20
CA VAL A 351 11.34 1.61 -10.08
C VAL A 351 10.04 1.90 -10.80
N LEU A 352 9.09 2.54 -10.12
CA LEU A 352 7.82 2.98 -10.70
C LEU A 352 7.80 4.49 -10.90
N LEU A 353 7.17 4.91 -11.98
CA LEU A 353 6.84 6.30 -12.26
C LEU A 353 5.61 6.73 -11.46
N PRO A 354 5.37 8.04 -11.31
CA PRO A 354 4.10 8.52 -10.80
C PRO A 354 2.94 8.03 -11.67
N GLY A 355 1.92 7.47 -11.02
CA GLY A 355 0.72 6.97 -11.67
C GLY A 355 0.08 5.83 -10.90
N ARG A 356 -0.85 5.14 -11.57
CA ARG A 356 -1.67 4.10 -10.95
C ARG A 356 -1.35 2.72 -11.49
N TYR A 357 -1.12 1.80 -10.57
CA TYR A 357 -0.77 0.41 -10.85
C TYR A 357 -1.78 -0.55 -10.22
N GLU A 358 -1.98 -1.69 -10.87
CA GLU A 358 -2.72 -2.82 -10.35
C GLU A 358 -1.73 -3.95 -10.02
N VAL A 359 -1.77 -4.41 -8.78
CA VAL A 359 -0.99 -5.56 -8.31
C VAL A 359 -1.93 -6.75 -8.19
N GLN A 360 -1.64 -7.83 -8.92
CA GLN A 360 -2.46 -9.02 -8.97
C GLN A 360 -1.76 -10.18 -8.27
N VAL A 361 -2.47 -10.80 -7.33
CA VAL A 361 -2.06 -12.03 -6.66
C VAL A 361 -2.83 -13.20 -7.26
N SER A 362 -2.11 -14.22 -7.69
CA SER A 362 -2.66 -15.49 -8.17
C SER A 362 -1.74 -16.65 -7.79
N GLY A 363 -2.23 -17.87 -7.97
CA GLY A 363 -1.41 -19.08 -7.85
C GLY A 363 -1.12 -19.63 -9.23
N TYR A 364 0.08 -20.18 -9.43
CA TYR A 364 0.42 -20.87 -10.67
C TYR A 364 -0.57 -22.03 -10.91
N GLY A 365 -1.23 -22.01 -12.07
CA GLY A 365 -2.33 -22.92 -12.38
C GLY A 365 -3.67 -22.51 -11.71
N ALA A 366 -4.37 -23.48 -11.11
CA ALA A 366 -5.67 -23.26 -10.44
C ALA A 366 -5.58 -23.48 -8.92
N ALA A 367 -4.39 -23.26 -8.35
CA ALA A 367 -4.18 -23.40 -6.91
C ALA A 367 -4.77 -22.19 -6.16
N GLY A 368 -4.99 -22.35 -4.86
CA GLY A 368 -5.53 -21.34 -3.97
C GLY A 368 -5.27 -21.72 -2.51
N GLY A 369 -5.36 -20.75 -1.61
CA GLY A 369 -4.99 -20.91 -0.22
C GLY A 369 -4.61 -19.58 0.43
N ASP A 370 -4.10 -19.66 1.65
CA ASP A 370 -3.65 -18.49 2.40
C ASP A 370 -2.32 -17.96 1.84
N TYR A 371 -2.14 -16.64 1.87
CA TYR A 371 -0.88 -15.97 1.49
C TYR A 371 -0.59 -14.75 2.36
N THR A 372 0.66 -14.29 2.30
CA THR A 372 1.13 -13.00 2.81
C THR A 372 1.58 -12.15 1.64
N LEU A 373 1.27 -10.85 1.66
CA LEU A 373 1.77 -9.87 0.71
C LEU A 373 2.44 -8.73 1.48
N GLU A 374 3.73 -8.53 1.26
CA GLU A 374 4.52 -7.45 1.85
C GLU A 374 4.88 -6.43 0.77
N MET A 375 4.71 -5.15 1.07
CA MET A 375 5.07 -4.06 0.17
C MET A 375 6.00 -3.08 0.87
N GLN A 376 7.18 -2.87 0.29
CA GLN A 376 8.13 -1.85 0.70
C GLN A 376 8.24 -0.78 -0.40
N ARG A 377 8.38 0.47 0.04
CA ARG A 377 8.56 1.62 -0.84
C ARG A 377 9.64 2.53 -0.29
N SER A 378 10.53 2.98 -1.15
CA SER A 378 11.49 4.06 -0.89
C SER A 378 11.44 5.09 -2.01
N ALA A 379 11.84 6.31 -1.70
CA ALA A 379 12.04 7.32 -2.73
C ALA A 379 13.18 6.88 -3.67
N PHE A 380 13.00 7.08 -4.97
CA PHE A 380 14.06 6.80 -5.94
C PHE A 380 15.12 7.92 -5.90
N GLU A 381 16.38 7.55 -5.65
CA GLU A 381 17.52 8.47 -5.69
C GLU A 381 18.26 8.33 -7.02
N GLY A 382 17.93 9.19 -8.00
CA GLY A 382 18.61 9.18 -9.30
C GLY A 382 17.93 10.05 -10.34
N GLU A 383 18.46 10.05 -11.55
CA GLU A 383 17.82 10.67 -12.70
C GLU A 383 16.99 9.62 -13.45
N LEU A 384 15.68 9.83 -13.52
CA LEU A 384 14.77 8.99 -14.30
C LEU A 384 14.42 9.73 -15.59
N ARG A 385 14.82 9.15 -16.73
CA ARG A 385 14.66 9.78 -18.04
C ARG A 385 14.59 8.75 -19.17
N ASN A 386 13.60 8.87 -20.06
CA ASN A 386 13.40 7.96 -21.20
C ASN A 386 13.90 8.50 -22.55
N ASP A 387 14.30 9.78 -22.61
CA ASP A 387 14.87 10.40 -23.81
C ASP A 387 15.77 11.60 -23.49
N GLY A 388 16.38 12.22 -24.50
CA GLY A 388 17.09 13.50 -24.35
C GLY A 388 18.61 13.38 -24.37
N GLU A 389 19.33 14.40 -23.90
CA GLU A 389 20.80 14.41 -23.93
C GLU A 389 21.37 13.55 -22.80
N ILE A 390 22.39 12.74 -23.07
CA ILE A 390 23.18 12.01 -22.08
C ILE A 390 24.66 12.38 -22.22
N LEU A 391 25.32 12.61 -21.09
CA LEU A 391 26.72 13.02 -21.04
C LEU A 391 27.64 11.81 -20.81
N LEU A 392 28.93 12.01 -21.09
CA LEU A 392 29.96 11.09 -20.60
C LEU A 392 29.96 11.10 -19.06
N GLU A 393 30.21 9.93 -18.47
CA GLU A 393 30.18 9.68 -17.02
C GLU A 393 28.79 9.82 -16.36
N GLU A 394 27.72 9.83 -17.15
CA GLU A 394 26.34 9.87 -16.66
C GLU A 394 25.76 8.45 -16.47
N SER A 395 24.96 8.29 -15.42
CA SER A 395 24.14 7.11 -15.16
C SER A 395 22.70 7.55 -14.91
N LEU A 396 21.75 6.87 -15.55
CA LEU A 396 20.33 7.14 -15.39
C LEU A 396 19.51 5.85 -15.36
N VAL A 397 18.27 5.96 -14.90
CA VAL A 397 17.25 4.92 -15.01
C VAL A 397 16.24 5.33 -16.06
N GLY A 398 15.88 4.40 -16.94
CA GLY A 398 14.78 4.56 -17.89
C GLY A 398 13.77 3.44 -17.74
N ILE A 399 12.59 3.63 -18.32
CA ILE A 399 11.52 2.63 -18.37
C ILE A 399 11.13 2.43 -19.83
N LEU A 400 11.28 1.19 -20.30
CA LEU A 400 10.88 0.76 -21.62
C LEU A 400 9.46 0.21 -21.56
N ASP A 401 8.51 0.80 -22.30
CA ASP A 401 7.08 0.43 -22.29
C ASP A 401 6.70 -0.58 -23.39
N GLY A 402 7.68 -1.04 -24.17
CA GLY A 402 7.49 -1.94 -25.31
C GLY A 402 6.89 -1.29 -26.57
N SER A 403 6.66 0.03 -26.57
CA SER A 403 6.15 0.76 -27.75
C SER A 403 7.23 1.14 -28.76
N GLY A 404 8.50 1.06 -28.38
CA GLY A 404 9.66 1.37 -29.20
C GLY A 404 10.93 1.56 -28.37
N PRO A 405 12.06 1.94 -28.99
CA PRO A 405 13.28 2.30 -28.27
C PRO A 405 13.13 3.60 -27.49
N ASN A 406 13.77 3.66 -26.33
CA ASN A 406 14.10 4.92 -25.68
C ASN A 406 15.39 5.48 -26.29
N SER A 407 15.44 6.79 -26.59
CA SER A 407 16.49 7.38 -27.42
C SER A 407 17.19 8.54 -26.73
N TYR A 408 18.51 8.44 -26.62
CA TYR A 408 19.37 9.45 -26.00
C TYR A 408 20.39 10.00 -26.98
N ARG A 409 20.70 11.29 -26.89
CA ARG A 409 21.73 11.93 -27.68
C ARG A 409 23.01 12.10 -26.86
N LEU A 410 24.10 11.55 -27.35
CA LEU A 410 25.45 11.77 -26.82
C LEU A 410 26.17 12.75 -27.76
N THR A 411 26.67 13.86 -27.23
CA THR A 411 27.46 14.84 -27.98
C THR A 411 28.89 14.85 -27.47
N LEU A 412 29.86 14.65 -28.38
CA LEU A 412 31.29 14.62 -28.08
C LEU A 412 31.98 15.82 -28.72
N GLU A 413 32.75 16.57 -27.92
CA GLU A 413 33.55 17.72 -28.41
C GLU A 413 34.92 17.28 -28.95
N GLU A 414 35.43 16.15 -28.47
CA GLU A 414 36.73 15.57 -28.80
C GLU A 414 36.56 14.07 -29.08
N ALA A 415 37.54 13.44 -29.72
CA ALA A 415 37.50 11.99 -29.92
C ALA A 415 37.54 11.30 -28.54
N ALA A 416 36.73 10.26 -28.34
CA ALA A 416 36.64 9.59 -27.04
C ALA A 416 36.49 8.07 -27.20
N GLY A 417 37.11 7.33 -26.28
CA GLY A 417 36.78 5.92 -26.06
C GLY A 417 35.54 5.85 -25.19
N VAL A 418 34.43 5.34 -25.72
CA VAL A 418 33.13 5.29 -25.05
C VAL A 418 32.77 3.84 -24.76
N ARG A 419 32.33 3.60 -23.52
CA ARG A 419 31.77 2.34 -23.04
C ARG A 419 30.36 2.60 -22.53
N VAL A 420 29.37 1.92 -23.08
CA VAL A 420 27.97 2.08 -22.70
C VAL A 420 27.41 0.75 -22.23
N MET A 421 26.88 0.72 -21.02
CA MET A 421 26.24 -0.44 -20.42
C MET A 421 24.75 -0.18 -20.28
N LEU A 422 23.94 -1.12 -20.76
CA LEU A 422 22.49 -1.13 -20.59
C LEU A 422 22.12 -2.40 -19.84
N GLY A 423 21.70 -2.25 -18.58
CA GLY A 423 21.34 -3.38 -17.72
C GLY A 423 19.87 -3.39 -17.34
N SER A 424 19.25 -4.57 -17.31
CA SER A 424 17.85 -4.74 -16.91
C SER A 424 17.61 -6.09 -16.25
N SER A 425 16.92 -6.09 -15.11
CA SER A 425 16.40 -7.33 -14.48
C SER A 425 15.05 -7.76 -15.06
N SER A 426 14.39 -6.88 -15.82
CA SER A 426 13.00 -7.08 -16.27
C SER A 426 12.90 -7.60 -17.71
N PHE A 427 13.95 -7.42 -18.51
CA PHE A 427 13.97 -7.80 -19.92
C PHE A 427 15.38 -8.03 -20.44
N ASP A 428 15.49 -8.73 -21.56
CA ASP A 428 16.72 -8.96 -22.32
C ASP A 428 17.11 -7.69 -23.09
N ALA A 429 18.23 -7.07 -22.70
CA ALA A 429 18.58 -5.72 -23.07
C ALA A 429 19.25 -5.65 -24.44
N VAL A 430 18.83 -4.72 -25.29
CA VAL A 430 19.47 -4.48 -26.59
C VAL A 430 19.88 -3.02 -26.66
N LEU A 431 21.16 -2.77 -26.90
CA LEU A 431 21.71 -1.42 -27.02
C LEU A 431 22.19 -1.19 -28.44
N ARG A 432 21.81 -0.06 -29.04
CA ARG A 432 22.31 0.38 -30.34
C ARG A 432 22.90 1.78 -30.26
N LEU A 433 24.06 1.97 -30.85
CA LEU A 433 24.72 3.26 -31.04
C LEU A 433 24.82 3.54 -32.54
N HIS A 434 24.27 4.67 -32.97
CA HIS A 434 24.43 5.13 -34.35
C HIS A 434 24.71 6.63 -34.47
N GLY A 435 25.47 7.03 -35.48
CA GLY A 435 25.88 8.42 -35.72
C GLY A 435 27.22 8.51 -36.44
N ASN A 436 27.44 9.56 -37.23
CA ASN A 436 28.70 9.78 -37.96
C ASN A 436 29.21 8.58 -38.78
N GLY A 437 28.30 7.78 -39.36
CA GLY A 437 28.65 6.59 -40.15
C GLY A 437 28.94 5.34 -39.33
N ILE A 438 28.86 5.41 -37.99
CA ILE A 438 28.84 4.26 -37.09
C ILE A 438 27.38 3.80 -36.91
N ASP A 439 27.17 2.49 -36.92
CA ASP A 439 25.92 1.82 -36.54
C ASP A 439 26.30 0.45 -35.96
N ILE A 440 26.31 0.35 -34.63
CA ILE A 440 26.72 -0.84 -33.88
C ILE A 440 25.65 -1.17 -32.85
N SER A 441 25.48 -2.45 -32.54
CA SER A 441 24.55 -2.93 -31.53
C SER A 441 25.13 -4.09 -30.75
N ASP A 442 24.68 -4.24 -29.51
CA ASP A 442 25.03 -5.35 -28.60
C ASP A 442 23.81 -5.72 -27.75
N ASP A 443 23.69 -6.99 -27.39
CA ASP A 443 22.56 -7.55 -26.63
C ASP A 443 22.97 -8.42 -25.42
N ASP A 444 24.16 -9.02 -25.37
CA ASP A 444 24.52 -9.94 -24.27
C ASP A 444 25.97 -9.83 -23.75
N SER A 445 26.79 -8.92 -24.28
CA SER A 445 28.21 -8.82 -23.89
C SER A 445 28.43 -8.27 -22.47
N GLY A 446 27.39 -7.75 -21.81
CA GLY A 446 27.41 -7.25 -20.42
C GLY A 446 27.27 -8.34 -19.36
N GLY A 447 26.82 -9.55 -19.75
CA GLY A 447 26.45 -10.64 -18.83
C GLY A 447 25.02 -10.51 -18.32
N ASN A 448 24.41 -11.60 -17.84
CA ASN A 448 22.99 -11.64 -17.40
C ASN A 448 21.97 -11.11 -18.44
N LEU A 449 22.26 -11.21 -19.75
CA LEU A 449 21.46 -10.61 -20.83
C LEU A 449 21.49 -9.07 -20.85
N ASP A 450 22.49 -8.47 -20.19
CA ASP A 450 22.77 -7.03 -20.29
C ASP A 450 23.65 -6.75 -21.51
N ALA A 451 23.44 -5.59 -22.13
CA ALA A 451 24.20 -5.14 -23.29
C ALA A 451 25.38 -4.25 -22.88
N LEU A 452 26.50 -4.43 -23.56
CA LEU A 452 27.73 -3.66 -23.35
C LEU A 452 28.38 -3.29 -24.68
N LEU A 453 28.29 -2.02 -25.04
CA LEU A 453 29.01 -1.45 -26.18
C LEU A 453 30.32 -0.82 -25.76
N SER A 454 31.36 -0.99 -26.59
CA SER A 454 32.62 -0.27 -26.47
C SER A 454 33.08 0.18 -27.86
N ALA A 455 33.28 1.48 -28.04
CA ALA A 455 33.64 2.06 -29.33
C ALA A 455 34.51 3.30 -29.17
N VAL A 456 35.20 3.66 -30.23
CA VAL A 456 35.99 4.89 -30.32
C VAL A 456 35.25 5.82 -31.26
N LEU A 457 34.85 6.96 -30.74
CA LEU A 457 33.96 7.88 -31.43
C LEU A 457 34.70 9.19 -31.72
N GLU A 458 34.52 9.70 -32.93
CA GLU A 458 35.00 11.03 -33.33
C GLU A 458 34.10 12.13 -32.72
N PRO A 459 34.55 13.40 -32.70
CA PRO A 459 33.69 14.51 -32.31
C PRO A 459 32.40 14.54 -33.12
N GLY A 460 31.26 14.76 -32.45
CA GLY A 460 29.97 14.87 -33.11
C GLY A 460 28.82 14.37 -32.25
N SER A 461 27.72 14.00 -32.91
CA SER A 461 26.48 13.63 -32.25
C SER A 461 26.10 12.20 -32.59
N TYR A 462 25.85 11.42 -31.55
CA TYR A 462 25.48 10.01 -31.59
C TYR A 462 24.13 9.82 -30.92
N THR A 463 23.39 8.81 -31.39
CA THR A 463 22.13 8.38 -30.78
C THR A 463 22.35 7.01 -30.15
N LEU A 464 22.00 6.90 -28.88
CA LEU A 464 21.92 5.66 -28.12
C LEU A 464 20.45 5.25 -28.05
N GLU A 465 20.12 4.05 -28.51
CA GLU A 465 18.78 3.48 -28.42
C GLU A 465 18.80 2.31 -27.42
N ALA A 466 18.08 2.47 -26.32
CA ALA A 466 17.79 1.39 -25.38
C ALA A 466 16.55 0.63 -25.84
N GLN A 467 16.70 -0.67 -26.06
CA GLN A 467 15.70 -1.58 -26.62
C GLN A 467 15.61 -2.84 -25.75
N SER A 468 14.56 -3.62 -25.99
CA SER A 468 14.43 -4.98 -25.47
C SER A 468 14.33 -5.97 -26.62
N TYR A 469 14.95 -7.15 -26.47
CA TYR A 469 14.70 -8.27 -27.37
C TYR A 469 13.29 -8.83 -27.13
N SER A 470 12.90 -8.94 -25.86
CA SER A 470 11.53 -9.25 -25.43
C SER A 470 11.29 -8.75 -24.00
N GLY A 471 10.08 -8.27 -23.72
CA GLY A 471 9.71 -7.71 -22.42
C GLY A 471 9.77 -6.18 -22.38
N ALA A 472 9.44 -5.63 -21.20
CA ALA A 472 9.36 -4.21 -20.90
C ALA A 472 9.68 -4.02 -19.41
N GLY A 473 10.05 -2.82 -18.99
CA GLY A 473 10.38 -2.53 -17.59
C GLY A 473 11.47 -1.49 -17.42
N ALA A 474 11.95 -1.35 -16.18
CA ALA A 474 13.03 -0.44 -15.85
C ALA A 474 14.39 -0.98 -16.31
N TYR A 475 15.29 -0.08 -16.70
CA TYR A 475 16.69 -0.37 -17.01
C TYR A 475 17.61 0.73 -16.47
N ARG A 476 18.89 0.40 -16.31
CA ARG A 476 19.96 1.36 -16.01
C ARG A 476 20.83 1.54 -17.24
N LEU A 477 21.06 2.78 -17.63
CA LEU A 477 21.98 3.16 -18.70
C LEU A 477 23.17 3.89 -18.09
N GLU A 478 24.38 3.38 -18.32
CA GLU A 478 25.63 3.95 -17.85
C GLU A 478 26.53 4.25 -19.04
N VAL A 479 26.96 5.51 -19.16
CA VAL A 479 27.88 5.95 -20.21
C VAL A 479 29.19 6.35 -19.54
N ALA A 480 30.25 5.60 -19.80
CA ALA A 480 31.60 5.95 -19.40
C ALA A 480 32.44 6.29 -20.63
N GLY A 481 33.39 7.20 -20.50
CA GLY A 481 34.35 7.43 -21.55
C GLY A 481 35.45 8.41 -21.21
N GLU A 482 36.57 8.25 -21.91
CA GLU A 482 37.76 9.07 -21.74
C GLU A 482 38.08 9.78 -23.06
N ALA A 483 38.30 11.09 -22.98
CA ALA A 483 38.75 11.88 -24.10
C ALA A 483 40.14 11.40 -24.54
N ILE A 484 40.31 11.24 -25.84
CA ILE A 484 41.54 10.80 -26.46
C ILE A 484 42.30 12.05 -26.91
N GLU A 485 43.47 12.28 -26.31
CA GLU A 485 44.37 13.34 -26.75
C GLU A 485 45.01 12.98 -28.10
N GLY A 486 44.70 13.70 -29.17
CA GLY A 486 45.33 13.54 -30.49
C GLY A 486 44.30 13.46 -31.63
N GLU A 487 44.80 13.43 -32.87
CA GLU A 487 43.93 13.30 -34.04
C GLU A 487 43.60 11.83 -34.29
N LEU A 488 42.31 11.49 -34.35
CA LEU A 488 41.87 10.14 -34.72
C LEU A 488 42.00 9.97 -36.24
N ARG A 489 42.90 9.09 -36.68
CA ARG A 489 43.03 8.73 -38.10
C ARG A 489 43.63 7.34 -38.24
N ASN A 490 43.03 6.50 -39.09
CA ASN A 490 43.50 5.12 -39.33
C ASN A 490 44.63 5.03 -40.38
N GLY A 491 45.13 6.17 -40.85
CA GLY A 491 46.22 6.24 -41.81
C GLY A 491 46.54 7.68 -42.24
N GLY A 492 47.43 7.81 -43.21
CA GLY A 492 47.85 9.10 -43.77
C GLY A 492 49.25 9.56 -43.35
N GLU A 493 49.60 10.80 -43.70
CA GLU A 493 50.96 11.32 -43.49
C GLU A 493 51.22 11.64 -42.01
N VAL A 494 52.31 11.11 -41.44
CA VAL A 494 52.79 11.43 -40.08
C VAL A 494 54.19 12.04 -40.14
N ARG A 495 54.48 12.98 -39.24
CA ARG A 495 55.79 13.63 -39.11
C ARG A 495 56.36 13.48 -37.71
N VAL A 496 57.65 13.77 -37.57
CA VAL A 496 58.30 13.85 -36.26
C VAL A 496 57.59 14.90 -35.39
N GLY A 497 57.18 14.48 -34.19
CA GLY A 497 56.38 15.27 -33.25
C GLY A 497 54.89 14.94 -33.27
N ASP A 498 54.40 14.18 -34.25
CA ASP A 498 53.00 13.78 -34.31
C ASP A 498 52.68 12.69 -33.27
N ALA A 499 51.51 12.81 -32.67
CA ALA A 499 50.84 11.76 -31.92
C ALA A 499 49.44 11.57 -32.51
N VAL A 500 49.16 10.36 -32.98
CA VAL A 500 47.89 10.03 -33.65
C VAL A 500 47.26 8.82 -32.98
N VAL A 501 45.94 8.74 -33.03
CA VAL A 501 45.21 7.58 -32.52
C VAL A 501 44.48 6.90 -33.67
N GLY A 502 44.71 5.61 -33.85
CA GLY A 502 44.01 4.80 -34.82
C GLY A 502 43.09 3.79 -34.14
N SER A 503 41.95 3.52 -34.76
CA SER A 503 41.03 2.46 -34.38
C SER A 503 41.31 1.22 -35.22
N LEU A 504 41.89 0.19 -34.59
CA LEU A 504 42.25 -1.06 -35.25
C LEU A 504 41.03 -1.99 -35.25
N SER A 505 40.54 -2.36 -36.43
CA SER A 505 39.52 -3.41 -36.58
C SER A 505 40.17 -4.81 -36.52
N PRO A 506 39.41 -5.87 -36.15
CA PRO A 506 39.94 -7.24 -36.11
C PRO A 506 40.61 -7.63 -37.44
N GLY A 507 41.89 -8.02 -37.38
CA GLY A 507 42.68 -8.41 -38.56
C GLY A 507 43.05 -7.26 -39.50
N GLY A 508 42.76 -6.01 -39.13
CA GLY A 508 43.13 -4.82 -39.87
C GLY A 508 44.60 -4.41 -39.69
N VAL A 509 44.98 -3.37 -40.43
CA VAL A 509 46.27 -2.68 -40.31
C VAL A 509 46.00 -1.17 -40.35
N LEU A 510 46.71 -0.40 -39.52
CA LEU A 510 46.73 1.06 -39.60
C LEU A 510 47.93 1.47 -40.46
N ASP A 511 47.67 2.11 -41.59
CA ASP A 511 48.68 2.40 -42.62
C ASP A 511 49.01 3.90 -42.69
N TYR A 512 50.18 4.28 -42.19
CA TYR A 512 50.69 5.64 -42.20
C TYR A 512 51.86 5.82 -43.16
N GLU A 513 52.08 7.04 -43.62
CA GLU A 513 53.26 7.44 -44.38
C GLU A 513 54.11 8.41 -43.54
N LEU A 514 55.23 7.92 -43.02
CA LEU A 514 56.18 8.75 -42.30
C LEU A 514 56.99 9.60 -43.29
N VAL A 515 56.97 10.92 -43.10
CA VAL A 515 57.74 11.88 -43.91
C VAL A 515 58.82 12.55 -43.08
N LEU A 516 60.07 12.36 -43.52
CA LEU A 516 61.27 12.96 -42.93
C LEU A 516 61.88 13.99 -43.86
N GLU A 517 62.03 15.22 -43.37
CA GLU A 517 62.65 16.33 -44.12
C GLU A 517 64.18 16.31 -44.07
N GLU A 518 64.75 15.67 -43.04
CA GLU A 518 66.18 15.57 -42.80
C GLU A 518 66.51 14.23 -42.15
N ASP A 519 67.78 13.83 -42.27
CA ASP A 519 68.27 12.58 -41.67
C ASP A 519 68.16 12.64 -40.14
N ALA A 520 67.57 11.61 -39.55
CA ALA A 520 67.33 11.55 -38.12
C ALA A 520 67.28 10.12 -37.59
N THR A 521 67.72 9.94 -36.35
CA THR A 521 67.24 8.83 -35.53
C THR A 521 65.82 9.17 -35.11
N ILE A 522 64.89 8.23 -35.31
CA ILE A 522 63.51 8.35 -34.88
C ILE A 522 63.15 7.24 -33.92
N VAL A 523 62.22 7.53 -33.03
CA VAL A 523 61.58 6.57 -32.13
C VAL A 523 60.09 6.54 -32.48
N LEU A 524 59.61 5.39 -32.92
CA LEU A 524 58.20 5.12 -33.18
C LEU A 524 57.68 4.27 -32.02
N GLU A 525 56.63 4.72 -31.34
CA GLU A 525 55.98 3.97 -30.25
C GLU A 525 54.51 3.75 -30.60
N ALA A 526 54.07 2.49 -30.53
CA ALA A 526 52.66 2.14 -30.63
C ALA A 526 52.22 1.57 -29.28
N THR A 527 51.18 2.13 -28.67
CA THR A 527 50.65 1.67 -27.38
C THR A 527 49.16 1.43 -27.45
N SER A 528 48.69 0.45 -26.70
CA SER A 528 47.28 0.13 -26.54
C SER A 528 47.03 -0.53 -25.19
N PRO A 529 45.89 -0.24 -24.52
CA PRO A 529 45.52 -0.94 -23.30
C PRO A 529 45.07 -2.39 -23.55
N THR A 530 44.61 -2.71 -24.77
CA THR A 530 43.96 -3.99 -25.09
C THR A 530 44.58 -4.73 -26.26
N VAL A 531 45.38 -4.06 -27.09
CA VAL A 531 45.97 -4.66 -28.29
C VAL A 531 47.47 -4.84 -28.11
N ASP A 532 47.94 -6.08 -28.34
CA ASP A 532 49.35 -6.40 -28.49
C ASP A 532 49.84 -5.93 -29.87
N THR A 533 50.66 -4.89 -29.90
CA THR A 533 50.94 -4.12 -31.13
C THR A 533 52.19 -4.59 -31.86
N ILE A 534 52.15 -4.60 -33.19
CA ILE A 534 53.32 -4.77 -34.03
C ILE A 534 53.50 -3.54 -34.91
N LEU A 535 54.67 -2.90 -34.78
CA LEU A 535 55.13 -1.83 -35.65
C LEU A 535 55.96 -2.38 -36.82
N SER A 536 55.62 -1.97 -38.03
CA SER A 536 56.38 -2.26 -39.25
C SER A 536 56.79 -0.97 -39.95
N LEU A 537 58.03 -0.90 -40.42
CA LEU A 537 58.58 0.24 -41.14
C LEU A 537 59.27 -0.25 -42.42
N SER A 538 58.85 0.29 -43.56
CA SER A 538 59.38 -0.06 -44.88
C SER A 538 59.66 1.18 -45.74
N GLY A 539 60.65 1.12 -46.63
CA GLY A 539 60.97 2.19 -47.59
C GLY A 539 62.45 2.54 -47.63
N ASN A 540 62.91 3.07 -48.77
CA ASN A 540 64.32 3.46 -48.99
C ASN A 540 65.36 2.39 -48.60
N GLY A 541 65.03 1.10 -48.76
CA GLY A 541 65.90 -0.03 -48.41
C GLY A 541 65.86 -0.43 -46.92
N VAL A 542 65.02 0.22 -46.11
CA VAL A 542 64.68 -0.19 -44.74
C VAL A 542 63.46 -1.11 -44.79
N GLU A 543 63.52 -2.21 -44.05
CA GLU A 543 62.41 -3.15 -43.85
C GLU A 543 62.60 -3.80 -42.48
N ILE A 544 61.90 -3.28 -41.47
CA ILE A 544 62.03 -3.69 -40.07
C ILE A 544 60.65 -3.80 -39.43
N GLU A 545 60.52 -4.73 -38.48
CA GLU A 545 59.31 -4.94 -37.70
C GLU A 545 59.72 -5.18 -36.24
N ASN A 546 58.90 -4.72 -35.29
CA ASN A 546 59.07 -5.01 -33.88
C ASN A 546 57.71 -5.00 -33.15
N ASP A 547 57.52 -5.97 -32.29
CA ASP A 547 56.30 -6.25 -31.52
C ASP A 547 56.44 -5.89 -30.03
N ASP A 548 57.66 -5.80 -29.50
CA ASP A 548 57.87 -5.60 -28.06
C ASP A 548 58.55 -4.27 -27.70
N ALA A 549 58.25 -3.72 -26.52
CA ALA A 549 59.05 -2.64 -25.93
C ALA A 549 59.05 -2.63 -24.40
N ASP A 550 60.25 -2.51 -23.81
CA ASP A 550 60.43 -2.36 -22.38
C ASP A 550 59.67 -1.13 -21.85
N GLY A 551 58.77 -1.37 -20.89
CA GLY A 551 57.99 -0.34 -20.19
C GLY A 551 56.70 0.11 -20.91
N LEU A 552 56.33 -0.50 -22.04
CA LEU A 552 55.10 -0.17 -22.79
C LEU A 552 54.00 -1.23 -22.69
N GLY A 553 54.20 -2.30 -21.90
CA GLY A 553 53.20 -3.36 -21.74
C GLY A 553 53.00 -4.13 -23.03
N LEU A 554 51.80 -4.02 -23.63
CA LEU A 554 51.41 -4.58 -24.93
C LEU A 554 51.89 -3.72 -26.12
N GLY A 555 52.66 -2.67 -25.86
CA GLY A 555 53.15 -1.72 -26.86
C GLY A 555 54.47 -2.12 -27.48
N SER A 556 54.68 -1.66 -28.71
CA SER A 556 55.90 -1.86 -29.51
C SER A 556 56.67 -0.55 -29.70
N ARG A 557 57.98 -0.65 -29.92
CA ARG A 557 58.86 0.51 -30.20
C ARG A 557 59.86 0.19 -31.29
N LEU A 558 60.01 1.06 -32.29
CA LEU A 558 61.13 1.03 -33.23
C LEU A 558 62.06 2.22 -32.99
N THR A 559 63.37 2.00 -32.99
CA THR A 559 64.37 3.07 -32.97
C THR A 559 65.34 2.87 -34.11
N GLN A 560 65.33 3.79 -35.08
CA GLN A 560 66.07 3.62 -36.33
C GLN A 560 66.62 4.96 -36.84
N PHE A 561 67.85 4.96 -37.35
CA PHE A 561 68.37 6.07 -38.14
C PHE A 561 67.86 5.94 -39.58
N LEU A 562 67.21 7.00 -40.07
CA LEU A 562 66.63 7.10 -41.41
C LEU A 562 67.17 8.35 -42.12
N GLU A 563 67.38 8.22 -43.42
CA GLU A 563 67.66 9.36 -44.31
C GLU A 563 66.36 10.13 -44.60
N ALA A 564 66.47 11.39 -45.02
CA ALA A 564 65.33 12.17 -45.47
C ALA A 564 64.56 11.43 -46.58
N GLY A 565 63.24 11.31 -46.45
CA GLY A 565 62.43 10.51 -47.37
C GLY A 565 61.04 10.18 -46.85
N ARG A 566 60.36 9.28 -47.57
CA ARG A 566 59.03 8.75 -47.22
C ARG A 566 59.13 7.26 -46.89
N TYR A 567 58.50 6.86 -45.81
CA TYR A 567 58.51 5.48 -45.31
C TYR A 567 57.08 5.02 -45.02
N GLY A 568 56.73 3.80 -45.42
CA GLY A 568 55.50 3.15 -45.00
C GLY A 568 55.60 2.68 -43.56
N LEU A 569 54.63 3.05 -42.73
CA LEU A 569 54.55 2.73 -41.32
C LEU A 569 53.22 2.02 -41.04
N GLY A 570 53.29 0.72 -40.77
CA GLY A 570 52.10 -0.10 -40.47
C GLY A 570 52.04 -0.46 -38.99
N VAL A 571 50.84 -0.38 -38.40
CA VAL A 571 50.56 -0.94 -37.06
C VAL A 571 49.48 -2.00 -37.13
N ARG A 572 49.73 -3.18 -36.59
CA ARG A 572 48.79 -4.31 -36.57
C ARG A 572 48.80 -5.04 -35.22
N ALA A 573 47.84 -5.92 -34.98
CA ALA A 573 47.83 -6.78 -33.81
C ALA A 573 48.77 -7.99 -33.99
N TRP A 574 49.37 -8.47 -32.89
CA TRP A 574 50.17 -9.71 -32.87
C TRP A 574 49.32 -10.97 -33.07
N ASP A 575 48.17 -11.06 -32.40
CA ASP A 575 47.29 -12.22 -32.52
C ASP A 575 46.50 -12.23 -33.83
N VAL A 576 46.58 -13.37 -34.53
CA VAL A 576 45.84 -13.69 -35.76
C VAL A 576 44.32 -13.77 -35.52
N GLY A 577 43.89 -13.85 -34.26
CA GLY A 577 42.49 -13.76 -33.82
C GLY A 577 41.87 -12.35 -33.92
N GLY A 578 42.65 -11.32 -34.23
CA GLY A 578 42.13 -9.98 -34.55
C GLY A 578 41.79 -9.14 -33.32
N GLY A 579 42.82 -8.77 -32.54
CA GLY A 579 42.67 -7.73 -31.52
C GLY A 579 42.07 -6.46 -32.15
N SER A 580 41.04 -5.91 -31.52
CA SER A 580 40.46 -4.62 -31.89
C SER A 580 40.55 -3.65 -30.73
N GLY A 581 40.72 -2.37 -31.07
CA GLY A 581 40.88 -1.33 -30.06
C GLY A 581 41.65 -0.13 -30.57
N THR A 582 41.87 0.83 -29.67
CA THR A 582 42.65 2.03 -29.94
C THR A 582 44.15 1.74 -29.90
N ILE A 583 44.86 2.23 -30.89
CA ILE A 583 46.32 2.30 -30.92
C ILE A 583 46.72 3.77 -30.90
N ARG A 584 47.55 4.16 -29.95
CA ARG A 584 48.23 5.45 -29.98
C ARG A 584 49.61 5.27 -30.64
N LEU A 585 49.86 6.00 -31.71
CA LEU A 585 51.15 6.04 -32.40
C LEU A 585 51.82 7.39 -32.14
N GLU A 586 53.04 7.37 -31.62
CA GLU A 586 53.86 8.56 -31.43
C GLU A 586 55.16 8.49 -32.24
N VAL A 587 55.49 9.59 -32.90
CA VAL A 587 56.72 9.74 -33.70
C VAL A 587 57.64 10.75 -33.02
N ARG A 588 58.75 10.30 -32.46
CA ARG A 588 59.72 11.14 -31.74
C ARG A 588 61.10 11.12 -32.42
N ARG A 589 61.93 12.09 -32.07
CA ARG A 589 63.34 12.17 -32.49
C ARG A 589 64.28 11.69 -31.39
#